data_AF-A0A0G4FUR3-F1
#
_entry.id   AF-A0A0G4FUR3-F1
#
_cell.length_a   1.000
_cell.length_b   1.000
_cell.length_c   1.000
_cell.angle_alpha   90.00
_cell.angle_beta   90.00
_cell.angle_gamma   90.00
#
_symmetry.space_group_name_H-M   'P 1'
#
loop_
_entity.id
_entity.type
_entity.pdbx_description
1 polymer ?
#
loop_
_entity_poly.entity_id
_entity_poly.type
_entity_poly.pdbx_seq_one_letter_code
_entity_poly.pdbx_strand_id
1 'polypeptide(L)'
;MTTKVAFIGLLVSLCVITVQSFIGFLLRPSVFRRAMATSPPSSALCMEQAAVSGPVMGTESIMSKKDHGTCTRPVSENLRWGVDVKTADRICCFNRHYAEYSSYFWRKTKFVEYCQENASKGPVKFFDPVSQKLLFTAPIGRTMDQFIAESKSHGWPSFRDAEVNWDQVRVLPDGETVSLAGTHLGHNLPDSKGNRYCINLVSVAGTGETEGESSNVQASEE
;
A
#
# COMPACT_ATOMS: atom_id res chain seq x y z
N MET A 1 -40.31 22.72 45.67
CA MET A 1 -40.98 23.79 44.91
C MET A 1 -40.67 23.61 43.43
N THR A 2 -41.65 23.05 42.73
CA THR A 2 -42.06 23.27 41.34
C THR A 2 -41.09 23.96 40.37
N THR A 3 -40.69 23.24 39.31
CA THR A 3 -40.92 23.70 37.92
C THR A 3 -40.91 22.52 36.93
N LYS A 4 -42.06 22.32 36.27
CA LYS A 4 -42.25 21.60 35.00
C LYS A 4 -42.10 22.61 33.86
N VAL A 5 -41.43 22.29 32.76
CA VAL A 5 -41.66 22.80 31.38
C VAL A 5 -40.85 21.90 30.42
N ALA A 6 -41.20 21.51 29.19
CA ALA A 6 -42.44 21.26 28.46
C ALA A 6 -42.06 20.50 27.17
N PHE A 7 -43.03 19.78 26.62
CA PHE A 7 -43.05 19.14 25.30
C PHE A 7 -42.91 20.14 24.14
N ILE A 8 -42.16 19.78 23.09
CA ILE A 8 -42.38 20.10 21.67
C ILE A 8 -41.78 18.90 20.91
N GLY A 9 -42.40 18.19 19.98
CA GLY A 9 -43.50 18.51 19.07
C GLY A 9 -43.09 18.02 17.69
N LEU A 10 -43.63 16.86 17.31
CA LEU A 10 -43.61 16.18 16.01
C LEU A 10 -43.83 17.13 14.83
N LEU A 11 -43.17 16.91 13.68
CA LEU A 11 -43.80 17.15 12.36
C LEU A 11 -43.09 16.37 11.23
N VAL A 12 -43.88 15.47 10.66
CA VAL A 12 -43.64 14.64 9.49
C VAL A 12 -43.84 15.48 8.22
N SER A 13 -43.00 15.33 7.21
CA SER A 13 -43.36 15.74 5.85
C SER A 13 -42.83 14.73 4.82
N LEU A 14 -43.70 13.78 4.48
CA LEU A 14 -43.60 13.00 3.25
C LEU A 14 -44.17 13.88 2.12
N CYS A 15 -43.37 14.17 1.10
CA CYS A 15 -43.86 14.69 -0.16
C CYS A 15 -43.75 13.60 -1.23
N VAL A 16 -44.87 12.92 -1.45
CA VAL A 16 -45.12 12.07 -2.61
C VAL A 16 -45.62 12.98 -3.72
N ILE A 17 -44.90 13.09 -4.84
CA ILE A 17 -45.46 13.65 -6.07
C ILE A 17 -45.43 12.58 -7.17
N THR A 18 -46.64 12.37 -7.63
CA THR A 18 -47.23 11.43 -8.57
C THR A 18 -46.62 11.43 -9.98
N VAL A 19 -46.55 10.21 -10.52
CA VAL A 19 -46.43 9.84 -11.93
C VAL A 19 -47.64 10.33 -12.73
N GLN A 20 -47.44 10.83 -13.95
CA GLN A 20 -48.41 10.64 -15.04
C GLN A 20 -47.77 10.79 -16.42
N SER A 21 -47.67 9.64 -17.11
CA SER A 21 -47.53 9.51 -18.56
C SER A 21 -48.83 9.92 -19.26
N PHE A 22 -48.79 10.32 -20.53
CA PHE A 22 -49.57 9.74 -21.66
C PHE A 22 -49.60 10.66 -22.91
N ILE A 23 -49.29 10.04 -24.07
CA ILE A 23 -49.96 10.11 -25.39
C ILE A 23 -49.96 11.49 -26.10
N GLY A 24 -49.58 11.66 -27.36
CA GLY A 24 -49.24 10.75 -28.45
C GLY A 24 -49.34 11.48 -29.81
N PHE A 25 -49.16 10.70 -30.88
CA PHE A 25 -49.57 10.97 -32.27
C PHE A 25 -48.70 11.91 -33.14
N LEU A 26 -48.01 11.35 -34.14
CA LEU A 26 -48.44 11.43 -35.54
C LEU A 26 -47.48 10.67 -36.48
N LEU A 27 -48.09 9.85 -37.33
CA LEU A 27 -47.51 9.04 -38.39
C LEU A 27 -47.08 9.89 -39.60
N ARG A 28 -45.94 9.55 -40.22
CA ARG A 28 -45.77 9.71 -41.67
C ARG A 28 -44.73 8.72 -42.21
N PRO A 29 -45.01 8.01 -43.33
CA PRO A 29 -44.11 7.01 -43.89
C PRO A 29 -43.11 7.67 -44.84
N SER A 30 -41.85 7.25 -44.79
CA SER A 30 -40.87 7.56 -45.83
C SER A 30 -39.87 6.42 -45.97
N VAL A 31 -40.12 5.65 -47.04
CA VAL A 31 -39.16 5.05 -47.97
C VAL A 31 -37.87 4.47 -47.37
N PHE A 32 -37.83 3.15 -47.34
CA PHE A 32 -36.66 2.29 -47.22
C PHE A 32 -35.47 2.81 -48.05
N ARG A 33 -34.38 3.21 -47.39
CA ARG A 33 -33.02 3.21 -47.96
C ARG A 33 -32.14 2.32 -47.09
N ARG A 34 -31.73 1.19 -47.66
CA ARG A 34 -30.73 0.28 -47.10
C ARG A 34 -29.36 0.91 -47.30
N ALA A 35 -28.85 1.62 -46.30
CA ALA A 35 -27.45 2.00 -46.22
C ALA A 35 -26.70 0.91 -45.42
N MET A 36 -25.67 0.32 -46.02
CA MET A 36 -24.78 -0.63 -45.34
C MET A 36 -24.08 0.06 -44.18
N ALA A 37 -24.28 -0.45 -42.97
CA ALA A 37 -23.47 -0.10 -41.82
C ALA A 37 -22.10 -0.76 -41.97
N THR A 38 -21.11 -0.01 -42.44
CA THR A 38 -19.71 -0.33 -42.21
C THR A 38 -19.29 0.40 -40.95
N SER A 39 -19.36 -0.28 -39.82
CA SER A 39 -18.70 0.15 -38.59
C SER A 39 -17.22 0.34 -38.88
N PRO A 40 -16.56 1.43 -38.46
CA PRO A 40 -15.11 1.43 -38.38
C PRO A 40 -14.70 0.34 -37.39
N PRO A 41 -13.68 -0.48 -37.67
CA PRO A 41 -13.07 -1.24 -36.60
C PRO A 41 -12.56 -0.22 -35.59
N SER A 42 -13.05 -0.30 -34.36
CA SER A 42 -12.37 0.28 -33.20
C SER A 42 -10.94 -0.23 -33.26
N SER A 43 -10.05 0.60 -33.82
CA SER A 43 -8.61 0.41 -33.73
C SER A 43 -8.32 0.36 -32.25
N ALA A 44 -8.02 -0.86 -31.80
CA ALA A 44 -7.63 -1.18 -30.46
C ALA A 44 -6.68 -0.09 -29.97
N LEU A 45 -7.09 0.63 -28.92
CA LEU A 45 -6.13 1.06 -27.94
C LEU A 45 -5.57 -0.26 -27.38
N CYS A 46 -4.57 -0.81 -28.07
CA CYS A 46 -3.59 -1.64 -27.42
C CYS A 46 -3.04 -0.73 -26.33
N MET A 47 -3.56 -0.87 -25.12
CA MET A 47 -2.78 -0.51 -23.95
C MET A 47 -1.47 -1.26 -24.15
N GLU A 48 -0.41 -0.51 -24.40
CA GLU A 48 0.96 -0.95 -24.22
C GLU A 48 0.98 -1.63 -22.86
N GLN A 49 0.89 -2.95 -22.86
CA GLN A 49 1.00 -3.74 -21.66
C GLN A 49 2.47 -3.62 -21.30
N ALA A 50 2.78 -2.60 -20.51
CA ALA A 50 4.11 -2.36 -19.99
C ALA A 50 4.64 -3.71 -19.53
N ALA A 51 5.72 -4.14 -20.18
CA ALA A 51 6.33 -5.43 -19.94
C ALA A 51 6.44 -5.64 -18.43
N VAL A 52 5.88 -6.74 -17.94
CA VAL A 52 6.01 -7.15 -16.53
C VAL A 52 7.49 -7.45 -16.31
N SER A 53 8.28 -6.42 -16.03
CA SER A 53 9.60 -6.62 -15.45
C SER A 53 9.34 -7.24 -14.09
N GLY A 54 9.71 -8.51 -13.93
CA GLY A 54 9.63 -9.21 -12.65
C GLY A 54 10.41 -8.48 -11.56
N PRO A 55 10.47 -9.04 -10.34
CA PRO A 55 11.17 -8.40 -9.23
C PRO A 55 12.60 -8.06 -9.60
N VAL A 56 13.08 -6.88 -9.16
CA VAL A 56 14.49 -6.52 -9.33
C VAL A 56 15.33 -7.37 -8.39
N MET A 57 16.13 -8.26 -8.98
CA MET A 57 16.93 -9.22 -8.22
C MET A 57 18.16 -8.56 -7.58
N GLY A 58 18.49 -8.99 -6.37
CA GLY A 58 19.70 -8.64 -5.64
C GLY A 58 20.64 -9.83 -5.47
N THR A 59 21.84 -9.56 -4.98
CA THR A 59 22.84 -10.58 -4.64
C THR A 59 22.90 -10.78 -3.12
N GLU A 60 23.31 -11.97 -2.67
CA GLU A 60 23.47 -12.28 -1.24
C GLU A 60 24.41 -11.31 -0.51
N SER A 61 25.33 -10.66 -1.22
CA SER A 61 26.23 -9.66 -0.65
C SER A 61 25.51 -8.47 0.00
N ILE A 62 24.28 -8.13 -0.42
CA ILE A 62 23.47 -7.07 0.22
C ILE A 62 23.25 -7.36 1.70
N MET A 63 23.12 -8.64 2.07
CA MET A 63 22.84 -9.09 3.43
C MET A 63 24.08 -9.65 4.14
N SER A 64 25.27 -9.39 3.58
CA SER A 64 26.53 -9.66 4.28
C SER A 64 26.59 -8.91 5.62
N LYS A 65 27.38 -9.47 6.55
CA LYS A 65 27.59 -8.87 7.87
C LYS A 65 28.17 -7.47 7.74
N LYS A 66 27.62 -6.54 8.52
CA LYS A 66 28.01 -5.13 8.68
C LYS A 66 28.16 -4.81 10.17
N ASP A 67 28.17 -3.53 10.51
CA ASP A 67 28.39 -3.05 11.87
C ASP A 67 27.30 -3.50 12.85
N HIS A 68 26.06 -3.66 12.39
CA HIS A 68 24.92 -4.07 13.21
C HIS A 68 24.16 -5.23 12.54
N GLY A 69 24.73 -6.44 12.65
CA GLY A 69 24.17 -7.63 12.01
C GLY A 69 24.29 -7.54 10.49
N THR A 70 23.18 -7.56 9.75
CA THR A 70 23.15 -7.29 8.31
C THR A 70 22.96 -5.81 7.97
N CYS A 71 22.71 -4.95 8.96
CA CYS A 71 22.50 -3.52 8.81
C CYS A 71 23.77 -2.72 9.14
N THR A 72 23.90 -1.51 8.60
CA THR A 72 25.01 -0.59 8.96
C THR A 72 24.81 0.08 10.33
N ARG A 73 23.59 0.09 10.86
CA ARG A 73 23.22 0.73 12.14
C ARG A 73 21.95 0.08 12.72
N PRO A 74 21.65 0.27 14.02
CA PRO A 74 20.36 -0.13 14.58
C PRO A 74 19.19 0.59 13.93
N VAL A 75 17.99 0.05 14.14
CA VAL A 75 16.74 0.74 13.80
C VAL A 75 16.62 2.06 14.56
N SER A 76 15.91 3.03 13.98
CA SER A 76 15.58 4.30 14.66
C SER A 76 14.80 4.05 15.96
N GLU A 77 15.06 4.89 16.97
CA GLU A 77 14.33 4.85 18.24
C GLU A 77 12.85 5.21 18.08
N ASN A 78 12.53 6.07 17.11
CA ASN A 78 11.17 6.53 16.83
C ASN A 78 10.62 5.78 15.62
N LEU A 79 9.76 4.80 15.87
CA LEU A 79 9.07 4.03 14.84
C LEU A 79 7.57 4.34 14.82
N ARG A 80 6.99 4.28 13.62
CA ARG A 80 5.57 4.53 13.41
C ARG A 80 4.70 3.40 13.98
N TRP A 81 3.43 3.73 14.15
CA TRP A 81 2.35 2.79 14.48
C TRP A 81 2.49 2.03 15.81
N GLY A 82 3.45 2.40 16.66
CA GLY A 82 3.66 1.74 17.95
C GLY A 82 4.21 0.33 17.83
N VAL A 83 5.04 0.07 16.83
CA VAL A 83 5.81 -1.18 16.75
C VAL A 83 6.86 -1.26 17.86
N ASP A 84 7.21 -2.47 18.29
CA ASP A 84 8.22 -2.70 19.32
C ASP A 84 9.63 -2.60 18.73
N VAL A 85 10.41 -1.63 19.22
CA VAL A 85 11.76 -1.32 18.71
C VAL A 85 12.71 -2.50 18.85
N LYS A 86 12.64 -3.27 19.94
CA LYS A 86 13.51 -4.45 20.14
C LYS A 86 13.20 -5.56 19.14
N THR A 87 11.92 -5.80 18.88
CA THR A 87 11.47 -6.74 17.85
C THR A 87 11.91 -6.26 16.48
N ALA A 88 11.75 -4.96 16.18
CA ALA A 88 12.19 -4.37 14.94
C ALA A 88 13.69 -4.58 14.71
N ASP A 89 14.53 -4.24 15.70
CA ASP A 89 15.99 -4.38 15.60
C ASP A 89 16.41 -5.83 15.32
N ARG A 90 15.85 -6.77 16.08
CA ARG A 90 16.10 -8.21 15.89
C ARG A 90 15.67 -8.68 14.50
N ILE A 91 14.46 -8.33 14.06
CA ILE A 91 13.91 -8.82 12.78
C ILE A 91 14.62 -8.18 11.58
N CYS A 92 14.92 -6.89 11.65
CA CYS A 92 15.56 -6.13 10.57
C CYS A 92 17.01 -6.57 10.33
N CYS A 93 17.77 -6.76 11.40
CA CYS A 93 19.23 -6.79 11.32
C CYS A 93 19.87 -8.12 11.76
N PHE A 94 19.14 -8.96 12.51
CA PHE A 94 19.68 -10.19 13.08
C PHE A 94 18.86 -11.43 12.72
N ASN A 95 18.01 -11.35 11.71
CA ASN A 95 17.16 -12.43 11.25
C ASN A 95 17.02 -12.43 9.73
N ARG A 96 17.03 -13.63 9.13
CA ARG A 96 16.90 -13.85 7.67
C ARG A 96 15.79 -14.82 7.29
N HIS A 97 15.27 -15.58 8.25
CA HIS A 97 14.36 -16.72 7.96
C HIS A 97 13.01 -16.63 8.68
N TYR A 98 12.89 -15.81 9.71
CA TYR A 98 11.64 -15.66 10.46
C TYR A 98 10.99 -14.30 10.24
N ALA A 99 9.81 -14.14 10.81
CA ALA A 99 9.05 -12.89 10.76
C ALA A 99 8.63 -12.51 12.19
N GLU A 100 8.16 -11.28 12.36
CA GLU A 100 7.28 -10.95 13.47
C GLU A 100 6.03 -11.86 13.46
N TYR A 101 5.36 -12.01 14.60
CA TYR A 101 4.18 -12.87 14.71
C TYR A 101 3.12 -12.54 13.63
N SER A 102 2.56 -13.56 12.97
CA SER A 102 1.42 -13.34 12.07
C SER A 102 0.31 -12.65 12.84
N SER A 103 -0.35 -11.65 12.27
CA SER A 103 -1.31 -10.78 12.99
C SER A 103 -0.77 -9.66 13.86
N TYR A 104 0.55 -9.54 14.02
CA TYR A 104 1.16 -8.45 14.78
C TYR A 104 0.64 -7.08 14.33
N PHE A 105 0.64 -6.81 13.02
CA PHE A 105 0.27 -5.51 12.47
C PHE A 105 -1.15 -5.03 12.82
N TRP A 106 -2.13 -5.93 12.97
CA TRP A 106 -3.51 -5.53 13.27
C TRP A 106 -3.96 -5.82 14.70
N ARG A 107 -3.23 -6.65 15.46
CA ARG A 107 -3.59 -6.99 16.84
C ARG A 107 -2.79 -6.24 17.89
N LYS A 108 -1.61 -5.73 17.54
CA LYS A 108 -0.64 -5.18 18.50
C LYS A 108 -0.12 -3.79 18.15
N THR A 109 -0.51 -3.23 17.00
CA THR A 109 -0.06 -1.92 16.54
C THR A 109 -1.25 -1.06 16.11
N LYS A 110 -1.00 0.23 15.88
CA LYS A 110 -1.99 1.20 15.39
C LYS A 110 -2.06 1.28 13.86
N PHE A 111 -1.40 0.37 13.14
CA PHE A 111 -1.26 0.48 11.69
C PHE A 111 -2.60 0.41 10.95
N VAL A 112 -3.49 -0.51 11.32
CA VAL A 112 -4.81 -0.63 10.66
C VAL A 112 -5.68 0.59 10.92
N GLU A 113 -5.71 1.09 12.17
CA GLU A 113 -6.40 2.33 12.54
C GLU A 113 -5.87 3.51 11.71
N TYR A 114 -4.55 3.67 11.66
CA TYR A 114 -3.90 4.69 10.83
C TYR A 114 -4.32 4.59 9.36
N CYS A 115 -4.31 3.39 8.78
CA CYS A 115 -4.73 3.20 7.38
C CYS A 115 -6.18 3.57 7.15
N GLN A 116 -7.08 3.24 8.08
CA GLN A 116 -8.51 3.56 7.97
C GLN A 116 -8.75 5.07 8.08
N GLU A 117 -8.12 5.73 9.05
CA GLU A 117 -8.23 7.18 9.26
C GLU A 117 -7.64 8.00 8.10
N ASN A 118 -6.66 7.45 7.38
CA ASN A 118 -5.94 8.14 6.31
C ASN A 118 -6.30 7.61 4.92
N ALA A 119 -7.27 6.72 4.78
CA ALA A 119 -7.63 6.10 3.50
C ALA A 119 -8.01 7.13 2.42
N SER A 120 -8.63 8.25 2.81
CA SER A 120 -9.00 9.34 1.90
C SER A 120 -7.84 10.26 1.49
N LYS A 121 -6.69 10.16 2.16
CA LYS A 121 -5.50 10.98 1.90
C LYS A 121 -4.58 10.38 0.83
N GLY A 122 -4.91 9.19 0.34
CA GLY A 122 -4.14 8.48 -0.67
C GLY A 122 -3.26 7.36 -0.10
N PRO A 123 -2.33 6.83 -0.92
CA PRO A 123 -1.46 5.72 -0.52
C PRO A 123 -0.54 6.06 0.65
N VAL A 124 -0.33 5.07 1.52
CA VAL A 124 0.61 5.14 2.64
C VAL A 124 2.03 4.87 2.15
N LYS A 125 2.96 5.70 2.62
CA LYS A 125 4.40 5.51 2.39
C LYS A 125 5.03 4.68 3.50
N PHE A 126 5.86 3.72 3.13
CA PHE A 126 6.50 2.73 4.01
C PHE A 126 8.02 2.93 3.95
N PHE A 127 8.66 3.22 5.07
CA PHE A 127 10.08 3.58 5.12
C PHE A 127 10.88 2.55 5.90
N ASP A 128 12.12 2.33 5.47
CA ASP A 128 13.10 1.49 6.15
C ASP A 128 13.39 2.04 7.55
N PRO A 129 13.20 1.27 8.64
CA PRO A 129 13.48 1.74 10.00
C PRO A 129 14.98 1.97 10.25
N VAL A 130 15.86 1.39 9.44
CA VAL A 130 17.31 1.58 9.52
C VAL A 130 17.70 2.80 8.69
N SER A 131 17.44 2.77 7.38
CA SER A 131 17.93 3.80 6.47
C SER A 131 17.03 5.03 6.34
N GLN A 132 15.76 4.96 6.76
CA GLN A 132 14.72 5.96 6.57
C GLN A 132 14.30 6.19 5.10
N LYS A 133 14.79 5.38 4.16
CA LYS A 133 14.43 5.49 2.75
C LYS A 133 13.07 4.87 2.45
N LEU A 134 12.38 5.41 1.46
CA LEU A 134 11.08 4.91 1.00
C LEU A 134 11.24 3.52 0.38
N LEU A 135 10.54 2.52 0.90
CA LEU A 135 10.56 1.14 0.43
C LEU A 135 9.29 0.77 -0.34
N PHE A 136 8.12 1.20 0.13
CA PHE A 136 6.84 0.89 -0.51
C PHE A 136 5.88 2.07 -0.47
N THR A 137 4.96 2.11 -1.42
CA THR A 137 3.80 3.01 -1.43
C THR A 137 2.55 2.21 -1.74
N ALA A 138 1.64 2.06 -0.78
CA ALA A 138 0.47 1.20 -0.92
C ALA A 138 -0.79 1.79 -0.27
N PRO A 139 -1.99 1.54 -0.82
CA PRO A 139 -2.24 0.70 -2.00
C PRO A 139 -2.00 1.44 -3.34
N ILE A 140 -1.68 0.69 -4.40
CA ILE A 140 -1.70 1.17 -5.79
C ILE A 140 -2.50 0.17 -6.66
N GLY A 141 -3.44 0.66 -7.47
CA GLY A 141 -4.29 -0.19 -8.29
C GLY A 141 -5.37 -0.99 -7.53
N ARG A 142 -5.54 -0.71 -6.23
CA ARG A 142 -6.56 -1.30 -5.35
C ARG A 142 -6.97 -0.33 -4.24
N THR A 143 -8.06 -0.62 -3.54
CA THR A 143 -8.50 0.19 -2.40
C THR A 143 -7.71 -0.15 -1.13
N MET A 144 -7.76 0.75 -0.13
CA MET A 144 -7.15 0.51 1.18
C MET A 144 -7.75 -0.73 1.85
N ASP A 145 -9.07 -0.92 1.74
CA ASP A 145 -9.74 -2.10 2.30
C ASP A 145 -9.27 -3.40 1.64
N GLN A 146 -9.05 -3.40 0.32
CA GLN A 146 -8.51 -4.56 -0.39
C GLN A 146 -7.08 -4.88 0.08
N PHE A 147 -6.24 -3.87 0.26
CA PHE A 147 -4.89 -4.03 0.82
C PHE A 147 -4.92 -4.62 2.24
N ILE A 148 -5.74 -4.07 3.13
CA ILE A 148 -5.87 -4.57 4.51
C ILE A 148 -6.44 -5.99 4.53
N ALA A 149 -7.45 -6.28 3.71
CA ALA A 149 -8.08 -7.61 3.64
C ALA A 149 -7.09 -8.68 3.18
N GLU A 150 -6.34 -8.40 2.11
CA GLU A 150 -5.29 -9.30 1.62
C GLU A 150 -4.19 -9.50 2.66
N SER A 151 -3.73 -8.41 3.29
CA SER A 151 -2.71 -8.46 4.34
C SER A 151 -3.16 -9.29 5.55
N LYS A 152 -4.42 -9.16 5.97
CA LYS A 152 -5.00 -9.97 7.07
C LYS A 152 -5.09 -11.44 6.70
N SER A 153 -5.48 -11.75 5.45
CA SER A 153 -5.57 -13.13 4.96
C SER A 153 -4.23 -13.85 4.99
N HIS A 154 -3.13 -13.13 4.78
CA HIS A 154 -1.79 -13.71 4.75
C HIS A 154 -0.98 -13.53 6.03
N GLY A 155 -1.43 -12.69 6.97
CA GLY A 155 -0.79 -12.52 8.28
C GLY A 155 0.11 -11.28 8.40
N TRP A 156 0.54 -10.69 7.29
CA TRP A 156 1.43 -9.53 7.22
C TRP A 156 1.04 -8.58 6.08
N PRO A 157 1.43 -7.29 6.16
CA PRO A 157 1.33 -6.36 5.02
C PRO A 157 1.82 -7.02 3.72
N SER A 158 0.93 -7.09 2.73
CA SER A 158 1.18 -7.79 1.46
C SER A 158 1.18 -6.81 0.31
N PHE A 159 2.34 -6.60 -0.31
CA PHE A 159 2.55 -5.62 -1.39
C PHE A 159 2.59 -6.29 -2.77
N ARG A 160 2.25 -5.52 -3.81
CA ARG A 160 2.33 -5.92 -5.23
C ARG A 160 3.40 -5.12 -5.96
N ASP A 161 3.80 -5.56 -7.17
CA ASP A 161 4.93 -4.98 -7.92
C ASP A 161 4.86 -3.45 -8.09
N ALA A 162 3.67 -2.91 -8.34
CA ALA A 162 3.44 -1.47 -8.50
C ALA A 162 3.63 -0.66 -7.20
N GLU A 163 3.65 -1.32 -6.04
CA GLU A 163 3.75 -0.69 -4.72
C GLU A 163 5.20 -0.70 -4.19
N VAL A 164 6.14 -1.33 -4.90
CA VAL A 164 7.55 -1.47 -4.48
C VAL A 164 8.40 -0.34 -5.05
N ASN A 165 9.21 0.29 -4.20
CA ASN A 165 10.29 1.16 -4.66
C ASN A 165 11.51 0.33 -5.06
N TRP A 166 11.59 -0.02 -6.34
CA TRP A 166 12.70 -0.80 -6.90
C TRP A 166 14.05 -0.09 -6.88
N ASP A 167 14.12 1.21 -6.56
CA ASP A 167 15.39 1.87 -6.30
C ASP A 167 16.00 1.47 -4.96
N GLN A 168 15.20 0.97 -4.01
CA GLN A 168 15.62 0.65 -2.64
C GLN A 168 15.39 -0.80 -2.21
N VAL A 169 14.58 -1.56 -2.94
CA VAL A 169 14.21 -2.94 -2.61
C VAL A 169 14.80 -3.93 -3.62
N ARG A 170 15.23 -5.09 -3.13
CA ARG A 170 15.66 -6.23 -3.96
C ARG A 170 15.01 -7.52 -3.48
N VAL A 171 14.89 -8.48 -4.40
CA VAL A 171 14.55 -9.88 -4.07
C VAL A 171 15.78 -10.74 -4.28
N LEU A 172 16.12 -11.57 -3.30
CA LEU A 172 17.22 -12.52 -3.37
C LEU A 172 16.77 -13.83 -4.04
N PRO A 173 17.71 -14.67 -4.52
CA PRO A 173 17.36 -15.90 -5.25
C PRO A 173 16.45 -16.88 -4.49
N ASP A 174 16.48 -16.85 -3.15
CA ASP A 174 15.62 -17.66 -2.28
C ASP A 174 14.24 -17.05 -2.02
N GLY A 175 13.95 -15.88 -2.60
CA GLY A 175 12.72 -15.14 -2.44
C GLY A 175 12.74 -14.12 -1.30
N GLU A 176 13.81 -14.03 -0.52
CA GLU A 176 13.91 -13.00 0.53
C GLU A 176 13.86 -11.60 -0.07
N THR A 177 13.02 -10.73 0.51
CA THR A 177 12.90 -9.33 0.13
C THR A 177 13.67 -8.47 1.12
N VAL A 178 14.56 -7.64 0.61
CA VAL A 178 15.54 -6.87 1.41
C VAL A 178 15.63 -5.43 0.94
N SER A 179 16.03 -4.52 1.83
CA SER A 179 16.44 -3.18 1.42
C SER A 179 17.91 -3.16 1.00
N LEU A 180 18.32 -2.18 0.19
CA LEU A 180 19.74 -1.97 -0.15
C LEU A 180 20.61 -1.61 1.07
N ALA A 181 20.01 -1.21 2.19
CA ALA A 181 20.73 -0.98 3.44
C ALA A 181 21.05 -2.28 4.22
N GLY A 182 20.57 -3.42 3.75
CA GLY A 182 20.74 -4.72 4.40
C GLY A 182 19.66 -5.05 5.43
N THR A 183 18.51 -4.38 5.37
CA THR A 183 17.34 -4.66 6.22
C THR A 183 16.59 -5.87 5.67
N HIS A 184 16.37 -6.88 6.50
CA HIS A 184 15.44 -7.97 6.20
C HIS A 184 14.00 -7.45 6.23
N LEU A 185 13.30 -7.49 5.09
CA LEU A 185 11.93 -6.97 4.98
C LEU A 185 10.91 -8.10 5.11
N GLY A 186 11.13 -9.23 4.45
CA GLY A 186 10.21 -10.35 4.40
C GLY A 186 10.51 -11.24 3.20
N HIS A 187 9.49 -11.75 2.53
CA HIS A 187 9.67 -12.64 1.38
C HIS A 187 8.66 -12.35 0.25
N ASN A 188 9.11 -12.53 -0.99
CA ASN A 188 8.23 -12.65 -2.14
C ASN A 188 7.65 -14.07 -2.15
N LEU A 189 6.33 -14.15 -2.03
CA LEU A 189 5.58 -15.41 -2.00
C LEU A 189 4.48 -15.34 -3.07
N PRO A 190 4.84 -15.51 -4.36
CA PRO A 190 3.91 -15.36 -5.47
C PRO A 190 2.65 -16.21 -5.31
N ASP A 191 1.52 -15.67 -5.76
CA ASP A 191 0.23 -16.35 -5.80
C ASP A 191 -0.37 -16.28 -7.22
N SER A 192 -1.63 -16.70 -7.38
CA SER A 192 -2.30 -16.67 -8.69
C SER A 192 -2.49 -15.27 -9.28
N LYS A 193 -2.19 -14.20 -8.52
CA LYS A 193 -2.25 -12.79 -8.97
C LYS A 193 -0.85 -12.23 -9.28
N GLY A 194 0.20 -13.04 -9.21
CA GLY A 194 1.59 -12.63 -9.45
C GLY A 194 2.39 -12.52 -8.16
N ASN A 195 3.44 -11.67 -8.16
CA ASN A 195 4.28 -11.48 -7.00
C ASN A 195 3.47 -10.93 -5.81
N ARG A 196 3.85 -11.36 -4.61
CA ARG A 196 3.24 -10.88 -3.36
C ARG A 196 4.33 -10.80 -2.30
N TYR A 197 4.73 -9.58 -1.99
CA TYR A 197 5.75 -9.32 -0.99
C TYR A 197 5.11 -9.30 0.38
N CYS A 198 5.32 -10.37 1.15
CA CYS A 198 4.83 -10.54 2.51
C CYS A 198 5.87 -9.94 3.47
N ILE A 199 5.61 -8.74 3.96
CA ILE A 199 6.62 -7.90 4.61
C ILE A 199 6.30 -7.70 6.09
N ASN A 200 7.31 -7.82 6.95
CA ASN A 200 7.23 -7.50 8.37
C ASN A 200 6.89 -6.02 8.55
N LEU A 201 5.84 -5.68 9.31
CA LEU A 201 5.48 -4.29 9.59
C LEU A 201 6.63 -3.56 10.28
N VAL A 202 7.31 -4.22 11.23
CA VAL A 202 8.46 -3.62 11.93
C VAL A 202 9.57 -3.17 10.97
N SER A 203 9.74 -3.87 9.83
CA SER A 203 10.77 -3.59 8.83
C SER A 203 10.40 -2.45 7.86
N VAL A 204 9.23 -1.84 8.01
CA VAL A 204 8.74 -0.72 7.18
C VAL A 204 8.13 0.43 8.00
N ALA A 205 8.40 0.43 9.30
CA ALA A 205 7.87 1.39 10.26
C ALA A 205 8.75 2.63 10.47
N GLY A 206 9.79 2.86 9.65
CA GLY A 206 10.60 4.09 9.70
C GLY A 206 9.75 5.34 9.50
N THR A 207 10.19 6.49 10.00
CA THR A 207 9.47 7.77 9.88
C THR A 207 9.71 8.47 8.54
N GLY A 208 10.76 8.08 7.82
CA GLY A 208 11.25 8.81 6.66
C GLY A 208 12.32 9.82 7.05
N GLU A 209 13.17 10.20 6.09
CA GLU A 209 14.11 11.31 6.27
C GLU A 209 13.30 12.60 6.47
N THR A 210 13.52 13.31 7.57
CA THR A 210 13.15 14.71 7.66
C THR A 210 14.03 15.47 6.68
N GLU A 211 13.45 16.20 5.72
CA GLU A 211 14.22 17.06 4.82
C GLU A 211 15.09 18.01 5.67
N GLY A 212 16.39 17.73 5.78
CA GLY A 212 17.27 18.49 6.68
C GLY A 212 18.60 17.86 7.06
N GLU A 213 18.84 16.57 6.79
CA GLU A 213 20.12 15.93 7.18
C GLU A 213 20.79 15.20 6.01
N SER A 214 21.01 15.93 4.91
CA SER A 214 22.03 15.57 3.94
C SER A 214 23.40 15.83 4.55
N SER A 215 24.12 14.75 4.85
CA SER A 215 25.49 14.69 5.36
C SER A 215 26.41 15.78 4.79
N ASN A 216 26.85 16.70 5.66
CA ASN A 216 28.04 17.51 5.42
C ASN A 216 29.26 16.59 5.57
N VAL A 217 29.64 15.90 4.49
CA VAL A 217 30.94 15.23 4.41
C VAL A 217 31.98 16.34 4.24
N GLN A 218 32.58 16.76 5.35
CA GLN A 218 33.80 17.56 5.30
C GLN A 218 34.89 16.73 4.62
N ALA A 219 35.24 17.13 3.40
CA ALA A 219 36.54 16.82 2.84
C ALA A 219 37.59 17.56 3.68
N SER A 220 38.34 16.82 4.49
CA SER A 220 39.61 17.31 5.03
C SER A 220 40.68 17.11 3.96
N GLU A 221 40.99 18.18 3.25
CA GLU A 221 42.30 18.39 2.65
C GLU A 221 43.28 18.75 3.77
N GLU A 222 44.26 17.89 4.03
CA GLU A 222 45.71 18.18 4.15
C GLU A 222 46.50 16.89 4.38
#